data_AF-Q1J3S2-F1
#
_entry.id   AF-Q1J3S2-F1
#
_cell.length_a   1.000
_cell.length_b   1.000
_cell.length_c   1.000
_cell.angle_alpha   90.00
_cell.angle_beta   90.00
_cell.angle_gamma   90.00
#
_symmetry.space_group_name_H-M   'P 1'
#
loop_
_entity.id
_entity.type
_entity.pdbx_description
1 polymer ?
#
loop_
_entity_poly.entity_id
_entity_poly.type
_entity_poly.pdbx_seq_one_letter_code
_entity_poly.pdbx_strand_id
1 'polypeptide(L)'
;MDTAEINPAARRLRAALRLQGVTGPDDISLEEILRQGGPGPTGQQSDPLTALDAALRGQGVTLDRGALMAVAWAVLGVPAPRTARLGSAAAVRLTHLAELHDLMLPSAVQTLARQLAGEANLAPDLLRVRPWLTGLAQLEDVLATVFRQEWNGFLALLGEFGPWVYVPSVADLQALSHRYAALVRAASTSGENAVLAAAWQLQQLGASPPLLARLEVSDHRREARHQETSELVRLERAFWTAAEQQASRRRNERAARRG
;
A
#
# COMPACT_ATOMS: atom_id res chain seq x y z
N MET A 1 15.47 26.20 8.24
CA MET A 1 14.64 25.75 9.36
C MET A 1 13.99 24.47 8.90
N ASP A 2 14.60 23.33 9.23
CA ASP A 2 14.13 22.00 8.84
C ASP A 2 12.85 21.68 9.60
N THR A 3 11.70 21.85 8.95
CA THR A 3 10.52 21.09 9.34
C THR A 3 10.81 19.64 8.95
N ALA A 4 11.41 18.87 9.88
CA ALA A 4 11.47 17.43 9.75
C ALA A 4 10.06 16.94 9.39
N GLU A 5 9.91 16.39 8.19
CA GLU A 5 8.65 15.92 7.67
C GLU A 5 8.12 14.85 8.63
N ILE A 6 7.09 15.18 9.42
CA ILE A 6 6.54 14.26 10.42
C ILE A 6 6.10 12.99 9.69
N ASN A 7 6.66 11.85 10.11
CA ASN A 7 6.38 10.54 9.56
C ASN A 7 4.85 10.35 9.37
N PRO A 8 4.35 10.05 8.15
CA PRO A 8 2.93 9.84 7.89
C PRO A 8 2.27 8.81 8.80
N ALA A 9 3.01 7.78 9.23
CA ALA A 9 2.51 6.81 10.21
C ALA A 9 2.33 7.43 11.61
N ALA A 10 3.23 8.31 12.05
CA ALA A 10 3.11 9.02 13.34
C ALA A 10 1.90 9.97 13.34
N ARG A 11 1.66 10.68 12.23
CA ARG A 11 0.45 11.50 12.07
C ARG A 11 -0.84 10.67 12.15
N ARG A 12 -0.85 9.49 11.50
CA ARG A 12 -1.96 8.54 11.56
C ARG A 12 -2.18 7.99 12.97
N LEU A 13 -1.10 7.61 13.67
CA LEU A 13 -1.16 7.15 15.06
C LEU A 13 -1.78 8.22 15.97
N ARG A 14 -1.33 9.48 15.85
CA ARG A 14 -1.90 10.60 16.62
C ARG A 14 -3.39 10.78 16.36
N ALA A 15 -3.79 10.77 15.09
CA ALA A 15 -5.20 10.90 14.73
C ALA A 15 -6.04 9.74 15.30
N ALA A 16 -5.53 8.51 15.22
CA ALA A 16 -6.20 7.33 15.74
C ALA A 16 -6.37 7.38 17.26
N LEU A 17 -5.31 7.75 17.99
CA LEU A 17 -5.36 7.89 19.45
C LEU A 17 -6.35 8.96 19.89
N ARG A 18 -6.42 10.09 19.18
CA ARG A 18 -7.43 11.14 19.45
C ARG A 18 -8.86 10.63 19.27
N LEU A 19 -9.12 9.80 18.26
CA LEU A 19 -10.43 9.16 18.08
C LEU A 19 -10.79 8.21 19.24
N GLN A 20 -9.80 7.67 19.93
CA GLN A 20 -9.99 6.86 21.15
C GLN A 20 -10.04 7.71 22.44
N GLY A 21 -10.11 9.04 22.34
CA GLY A 21 -10.13 9.94 23.50
C GLY A 21 -8.76 10.09 24.21
N VAL A 22 -7.67 9.61 23.59
CA VAL A 22 -6.32 9.74 24.15
C VAL A 22 -5.71 11.07 23.72
N THR A 23 -5.39 11.92 24.69
CA THR A 23 -4.63 13.16 24.52
C THR A 23 -3.27 12.99 25.18
N GLY A 24 -2.14 13.19 24.46
CA GLY A 24 -0.87 13.43 25.16
C GLY A 24 0.45 12.79 24.69
N PRO A 25 0.58 11.97 23.64
CA PRO A 25 1.93 11.62 23.19
C PRO A 25 2.49 12.74 22.29
N ASP A 26 3.62 13.32 22.70
CA ASP A 26 4.42 14.20 21.87
C ASP A 26 4.90 13.47 20.60
N ASP A 27 5.24 14.23 19.56
CA ASP A 27 5.63 13.71 18.23
C ASP A 27 6.79 12.70 18.28
N ILE A 28 7.76 12.94 19.16
CA ILE A 28 8.93 12.07 19.38
C ILE A 28 8.52 10.73 19.99
N SER A 29 7.55 10.72 20.90
CA SER A 29 7.04 9.49 21.53
C SER A 29 6.28 8.60 20.54
N LEU A 30 5.65 9.19 19.53
CA LEU A 30 4.88 8.45 18.51
C LEU A 30 5.78 7.67 17.55
N GLU A 31 6.89 8.26 17.12
CA GLU A 31 7.87 7.57 16.28
C GLU A 31 8.55 6.44 17.05
N GLU A 32 8.83 6.65 18.33
CA GLU A 32 9.37 5.60 19.20
C GLU A 32 8.38 4.45 19.40
N ILE A 33 7.09 4.73 19.62
CA ILE A 33 6.04 3.71 19.69
C ILE A 33 6.01 2.87 18.40
N LEU A 34 6.07 3.52 17.23
CA LEU A 34 6.05 2.81 15.94
C LEU A 34 7.30 1.97 15.71
N ARG A 35 8.47 2.45 16.18
CA ARG A 35 9.74 1.72 16.12
C ARG A 35 9.73 0.50 17.03
N GLN A 36 9.20 0.63 18.24
CA GLN A 36 9.09 -0.47 19.22
C GLN A 36 8.00 -1.49 18.85
N GLY A 37 6.93 -1.03 18.19
CA GLY A 37 5.86 -1.88 17.67
C GLY A 37 6.24 -2.71 16.43
N GLY A 38 7.47 -2.60 15.94
CA GLY A 38 7.96 -3.38 14.80
C GLY A 38 8.43 -4.79 15.15
N PRO A 39 8.62 -5.68 14.16
CA PRO A 39 9.25 -6.97 14.39
C PRO A 39 10.66 -6.74 14.96
N GLY A 40 10.97 -7.39 16.08
CA GLY A 40 12.26 -7.26 16.74
C GLY A 40 13.44 -7.63 15.84
N PRO A 41 14.66 -7.17 16.17
CA PRO A 41 15.87 -7.40 15.35
C PRO A 41 16.25 -8.88 15.21
N THR A 42 15.67 -9.77 16.02
CA THR A 42 15.97 -11.21 16.05
C THR A 42 15.12 -12.06 15.12
N GLY A 43 14.20 -11.46 14.33
CA GLY A 43 13.34 -12.22 13.41
C GLY A 43 12.31 -13.12 14.10
N GLN A 44 12.24 -13.12 15.43
CA GLN A 44 11.09 -13.64 16.16
C GLN A 44 9.91 -12.70 15.90
N GLN A 45 8.91 -13.22 15.18
CA GLN A 45 7.64 -12.54 14.91
C GLN A 45 6.88 -12.35 16.23
N SER A 46 7.20 -11.29 16.96
CA SER A 46 6.28 -10.75 17.97
C SER A 46 5.04 -10.26 17.22
N ASP A 47 3.87 -10.68 17.68
CA ASP A 47 2.59 -10.18 17.19
C ASP A 47 2.60 -8.64 17.26
N PRO A 48 2.46 -7.91 16.13
CA PRO A 48 2.59 -6.46 16.11
C PRO A 48 1.55 -5.76 16.99
N LEU A 49 0.39 -6.38 17.23
CA LEU A 49 -0.56 -5.86 18.22
C LEU A 49 -0.01 -5.90 19.63
N THR A 50 0.64 -7.01 20.00
CA THR A 50 1.25 -7.17 21.32
C THR A 50 2.40 -6.18 21.51
N ALA A 51 3.22 -5.96 20.48
CA ALA A 51 4.30 -4.98 20.52
C ALA A 51 3.77 -3.53 20.61
N LEU A 52 2.73 -3.20 19.84
CA LEU A 52 2.06 -1.89 19.90
C LEU A 52 1.42 -1.63 21.26
N ASP A 53 0.72 -2.62 21.84
CA ASP A 53 0.12 -2.52 23.18
C ASP A 53 1.18 -2.25 24.25
N ALA A 54 2.28 -3.01 24.22
CA ALA A 54 3.40 -2.81 25.15
C ALA A 54 4.00 -1.40 25.03
N ALA A 55 4.21 -0.91 23.80
CA ALA A 55 4.74 0.42 23.54
C ALA A 55 3.79 1.54 24.03
N LEU A 56 2.48 1.39 23.78
CA LEU A 56 1.46 2.33 24.25
C LEU A 56 1.38 2.37 25.78
N ARG A 57 1.41 1.20 26.45
CA ARG A 57 1.42 1.10 27.91
C ARG A 57 2.67 1.73 28.52
N GLY A 58 3.81 1.62 27.86
CA GLY A 58 5.05 2.31 28.25
C GLY A 58 4.90 3.84 28.26
N GLN A 59 3.93 4.38 27.52
CA GLN A 59 3.57 5.81 27.50
C GLN A 59 2.32 6.12 28.35
N GLY A 60 1.88 5.19 29.19
CA GLY A 60 0.69 5.36 30.03
C GLY A 60 -0.64 5.27 29.27
N VAL A 61 -0.64 4.81 28.02
CA VAL A 61 -1.84 4.63 27.21
C VAL A 61 -2.31 3.18 27.31
N THR A 62 -3.53 2.98 27.79
CA THR A 62 -4.19 1.68 27.84
C THR A 62 -5.38 1.67 26.89
N LEU A 63 -5.44 0.68 26.01
CA LEU A 63 -6.53 0.47 25.07
C LEU A 63 -7.10 -0.94 25.28
N ASP A 64 -8.41 -1.10 25.12
CA ASP A 64 -8.96 -2.44 24.95
C ASP A 64 -8.54 -3.02 23.60
N ARG A 65 -8.76 -4.34 23.41
CA ARG A 65 -8.33 -5.05 22.20
C ARG A 65 -8.95 -4.48 20.92
N GLY A 66 -10.21 -4.04 20.97
CA GLY A 66 -10.90 -3.47 19.82
C GLY A 66 -10.34 -2.10 19.44
N ALA A 67 -10.14 -1.23 20.42
CA ALA A 67 -9.51 0.08 20.23
C ALA A 67 -8.06 -0.05 19.72
N LEU A 68 -7.29 -1.00 20.27
CA LEU A 68 -5.93 -1.30 19.80
C LEU A 68 -5.92 -1.75 18.34
N MET A 69 -6.84 -2.64 17.95
CA MET A 69 -7.00 -3.10 16.57
C MET A 69 -7.33 -1.94 15.62
N ALA A 70 -8.27 -1.07 16.02
CA ALA A 70 -8.65 0.10 15.25
C ALA A 70 -7.46 1.07 15.07
N VAL A 71 -6.68 1.30 16.14
CA VAL A 71 -5.45 2.10 16.07
C VAL A 71 -4.43 1.46 15.14
N ALA A 72 -4.24 0.15 15.21
CA ALA A 72 -3.30 -0.55 14.35
C ALA A 72 -3.67 -0.42 12.85
N TRP A 73 -4.93 -0.61 12.50
CA TRP A 73 -5.40 -0.40 11.12
C TRP A 73 -5.31 1.07 10.68
N ALA A 74 -5.62 2.02 11.57
CA ALA A 74 -5.49 3.43 11.29
C ALA A 74 -4.05 3.84 10.98
N VAL A 75 -3.06 3.31 11.71
CA VAL A 75 -1.62 3.49 11.42
C VAL A 75 -1.26 3.00 10.03
N LEU A 76 -1.87 1.91 9.57
CA LEU A 76 -1.71 1.38 8.21
C LEU A 76 -2.50 2.16 7.14
N GLY A 77 -3.25 3.19 7.53
CA GLY A 77 -4.01 4.05 6.62
C GLY A 77 -5.47 3.63 6.41
N VAL A 78 -5.97 2.71 7.24
CA VAL A 78 -7.34 2.18 7.16
C VAL A 78 -8.03 2.43 8.51
N PRO A 79 -8.47 3.67 8.80
CA PRO A 79 -9.04 3.99 10.11
C PRO A 79 -10.37 3.26 10.38
N ALA A 80 -11.07 2.82 9.33
CA ALA A 80 -12.31 2.08 9.44
C ALA A 80 -12.29 0.90 8.44
N PRO A 81 -11.81 -0.29 8.86
CA PRO A 81 -11.87 -1.48 8.04
C PRO A 81 -13.31 -1.87 7.69
N ARG A 82 -13.50 -2.49 6.52
CA ARG A 82 -14.75 -3.11 6.04
C ARG A 82 -15.90 -2.11 5.90
N THR A 83 -15.58 -0.87 5.57
CA THR A 83 -16.55 0.19 5.27
C THR A 83 -17.20 -0.01 3.90
N ALA A 84 -16.44 -0.51 2.92
CA ALA A 84 -16.97 -0.85 1.61
C ALA A 84 -17.59 -2.26 1.62
N ARG A 85 -18.90 -2.33 1.34
CA ARG A 85 -19.65 -3.58 1.21
C ARG A 85 -19.65 -4.04 -0.24
N LEU A 86 -18.73 -4.95 -0.57
CA LEU A 86 -18.63 -5.54 -1.90
C LEU A 86 -19.49 -6.80 -2.04
N GLY A 87 -19.82 -7.45 -0.92
CA GLY A 87 -20.70 -8.62 -0.89
C GLY A 87 -20.21 -9.76 -1.79
N SER A 88 -21.13 -10.43 -2.48
CA SER A 88 -20.82 -11.58 -3.35
C SER A 88 -19.87 -11.22 -4.50
N ALA A 89 -19.86 -9.95 -4.93
CA ALA A 89 -19.02 -9.46 -6.02
C ALA A 89 -17.57 -9.15 -5.63
N ALA A 90 -17.20 -9.24 -4.35
CA ALA A 90 -15.88 -8.88 -3.85
C ALA A 90 -14.73 -9.53 -4.64
N ALA A 91 -14.81 -10.84 -4.90
CA ALA A 91 -13.76 -11.53 -5.64
C ALA A 91 -13.54 -10.95 -7.04
N VAL A 92 -14.61 -10.62 -7.76
CA VAL A 92 -14.51 -10.05 -9.11
C VAL A 92 -13.97 -8.62 -9.04
N ARG A 93 -14.59 -7.76 -8.23
CA ARG A 93 -14.22 -6.33 -8.10
C ARG A 93 -12.79 -6.12 -7.61
N LEU A 94 -12.25 -7.05 -6.83
CA LEU A 94 -10.89 -6.99 -6.30
C LEU A 94 -9.85 -7.70 -7.14
N THR A 95 -10.22 -8.57 -8.08
CA THR A 95 -9.21 -9.30 -8.88
C THR A 95 -9.21 -8.92 -10.36
N HIS A 96 -10.27 -8.27 -10.84
CA HIS A 96 -10.39 -7.85 -12.23
C HIS A 96 -9.86 -6.43 -12.41
N LEU A 97 -9.48 -6.11 -13.64
CA LEU A 97 -9.13 -4.76 -14.07
C LEU A 97 -10.30 -3.81 -13.78
N ALA A 98 -10.07 -2.81 -12.93
CA ALA A 98 -11.08 -1.82 -12.57
C ALA A 98 -11.06 -0.65 -13.56
N GLU A 99 -9.87 -0.17 -13.93
CA GLU A 99 -9.69 0.92 -14.87
C GLU A 99 -8.50 0.66 -15.80
N LEU A 100 -8.61 1.14 -17.04
CA LEU A 100 -7.57 1.02 -18.07
C LEU A 100 -7.57 2.25 -18.96
N HIS A 101 -6.41 2.89 -19.07
CA HIS A 101 -6.18 4.03 -19.94
C HIS A 101 -5.02 3.74 -20.87
N ASP A 102 -5.27 3.82 -22.17
CA ASP A 102 -4.24 3.74 -23.20
C ASP A 102 -3.59 5.12 -23.36
N LEU A 103 -2.28 5.20 -23.07
CA LEU A 103 -1.51 6.43 -23.08
C LEU A 103 -0.57 6.42 -24.28
N MET A 104 -0.96 7.16 -25.31
CA MET A 104 -0.22 7.25 -26.59
C MET A 104 0.30 8.67 -26.89
N LEU A 105 -0.20 9.69 -26.18
CA LEU A 105 0.09 11.10 -26.46
C LEU A 105 0.32 11.90 -25.15
N PRO A 106 1.25 12.87 -25.14
CA PRO A 106 1.48 13.72 -23.96
C PRO A 106 0.24 14.49 -23.48
N SER A 107 -0.60 14.96 -24.40
CA SER A 107 -1.84 15.69 -24.07
C SER A 107 -2.88 14.79 -23.37
N ALA A 108 -2.92 13.50 -23.73
CA ALA A 108 -3.76 12.52 -23.05
C ALA A 108 -3.27 12.30 -21.62
N VAL A 109 -1.95 12.24 -21.40
CA VAL A 109 -1.35 12.11 -20.06
C VAL A 109 -1.70 13.30 -19.16
N GLN A 110 -1.58 14.53 -19.67
CA GLN A 110 -1.94 15.74 -18.90
C GLN A 110 -3.43 15.78 -18.54
N THR A 111 -4.29 15.38 -19.48
CA THR A 111 -5.73 15.35 -19.23
C THR A 111 -6.08 14.29 -18.19
N LEU A 112 -5.49 13.11 -18.30
CA LEU A 112 -5.70 12.03 -17.34
C LEU A 112 -5.15 12.38 -15.95
N ALA A 113 -3.98 13.02 -15.87
CA ALA A 113 -3.40 13.46 -14.60
C ALA A 113 -4.34 14.42 -13.84
N ARG A 114 -5.03 15.32 -14.56
CA ARG A 114 -6.03 16.21 -13.97
C ARG A 114 -7.29 15.46 -13.54
N GLN A 115 -7.75 14.49 -14.33
CA GLN A 115 -8.90 13.65 -13.98
C GLN A 115 -8.64 12.83 -12.71
N LEU A 116 -7.42 12.31 -12.56
CA LEU A 116 -7.01 11.45 -11.45
C LEU A 116 -6.28 12.20 -10.33
N ALA A 117 -6.35 13.54 -10.29
CA ALA A 117 -5.63 14.35 -9.29
C ALA A 117 -6.00 14.01 -7.83
N GLY A 118 -7.20 13.45 -7.60
CA GLY A 118 -7.66 12.98 -6.29
C GLY A 118 -7.23 11.56 -5.93
N GLU A 119 -6.61 10.80 -6.85
CA GLU A 119 -6.24 9.41 -6.62
C GLU A 119 -5.00 9.29 -5.72
N ALA A 120 -5.25 9.13 -4.42
CA ALA A 120 -4.22 9.16 -3.38
C ALA A 120 -3.10 8.11 -3.56
N ASN A 121 -3.39 6.97 -4.19
CA ASN A 121 -2.44 5.86 -4.33
C ASN A 121 -1.72 5.84 -5.68
N LEU A 122 -2.17 6.60 -6.68
CA LEU A 122 -1.63 6.51 -8.04
C LEU A 122 -0.16 6.94 -8.11
N ALA A 123 0.17 8.15 -7.68
CA ALA A 123 1.56 8.61 -7.68
C ALA A 123 2.48 7.73 -6.80
N PRO A 124 2.10 7.39 -5.54
CA PRO A 124 2.92 6.52 -4.71
C PRO A 124 3.19 5.14 -5.32
N ASP A 125 2.19 4.50 -5.93
CA ASP A 125 2.36 3.17 -6.56
C ASP A 125 3.30 3.24 -7.77
N LEU A 126 3.17 4.28 -8.59
CA LEU A 126 4.05 4.47 -9.75
C LEU A 126 5.50 4.75 -9.33
N LEU A 127 5.71 5.55 -8.28
CA LEU A 127 7.02 5.86 -7.74
C LEU A 127 7.66 4.65 -7.05
N ARG A 128 6.85 3.81 -6.38
CA ARG A 128 7.33 2.61 -5.67
C ARG A 128 8.13 1.67 -6.55
N VAL A 129 7.72 1.49 -7.80
CA VAL A 129 8.35 0.59 -8.77
C VAL A 129 9.39 1.29 -9.65
N ARG A 130 9.67 2.56 -9.36
CA ARG A 130 10.56 3.44 -10.14
C ARG A 130 11.49 4.22 -9.20
N PRO A 131 12.39 3.55 -8.47
CA PRO A 131 13.28 4.21 -7.50
C PRO A 131 14.20 5.28 -8.13
N TRP A 132 14.33 5.31 -9.46
CA TRP A 132 15.05 6.35 -10.19
C TRP A 132 14.25 7.65 -10.40
N LEU A 133 12.96 7.68 -10.09
CA LEU A 133 12.12 8.87 -10.13
C LEU A 133 12.04 9.49 -8.73
N THR A 134 13.06 10.26 -8.37
CA THR A 134 13.12 10.94 -7.07
C THR A 134 12.65 12.40 -7.17
N GLY A 135 12.13 12.94 -6.06
CA GLY A 135 11.79 14.36 -5.95
C GLY A 135 10.52 14.81 -6.69
N LEU A 136 9.70 13.88 -7.19
CA LEU A 136 8.42 14.21 -7.80
C LEU A 136 7.31 14.19 -6.75
N ALA A 137 6.65 15.33 -6.55
CA ALA A 137 5.58 15.48 -5.56
C ALA A 137 4.18 15.49 -6.20
N GLN A 138 4.05 15.99 -7.43
CA GLN A 138 2.76 16.13 -8.11
C GLN A 138 2.50 14.98 -9.07
N LEU A 139 1.25 14.51 -9.11
CA LEU A 139 0.84 13.41 -9.98
C LEU A 139 1.12 13.71 -11.47
N GLU A 140 0.89 14.97 -11.89
CA GLU A 140 1.15 15.39 -13.26
C GLU A 140 2.62 15.20 -13.65
N ASP A 141 3.54 15.59 -12.78
CA ASP A 141 4.98 15.42 -13.00
C ASP A 141 5.38 13.95 -13.02
N VAL A 142 4.79 13.13 -12.14
CA VAL A 142 5.01 11.67 -12.10
C VAL A 142 4.58 11.05 -13.42
N LEU A 143 3.32 11.25 -13.84
CA LEU A 143 2.80 10.65 -15.07
C LEU A 143 3.53 11.15 -16.31
N ALA A 144 3.81 12.45 -16.40
CA ALA A 144 4.57 13.02 -17.52
C ALA A 144 5.99 12.43 -17.59
N THR A 145 6.63 12.20 -16.45
CA THR A 145 7.98 11.64 -16.40
C THR A 145 7.99 10.14 -16.74
N VAL A 146 7.05 9.36 -16.20
CA VAL A 146 6.85 7.95 -16.55
C VAL A 146 6.63 7.82 -18.05
N PHE A 147 5.71 8.58 -18.63
CA PHE A 147 5.43 8.55 -20.06
C PHE A 147 6.68 8.90 -20.91
N ARG A 148 7.46 9.90 -20.49
CA ARG A 148 8.67 10.32 -21.21
C ARG A 148 9.79 9.28 -21.20
N GLN A 149 9.93 8.54 -20.09
CA GLN A 149 11.00 7.57 -19.87
C GLN A 149 10.64 6.16 -20.37
N GLU A 150 9.37 5.77 -20.29
CA GLU A 150 8.91 4.43 -20.65
C GLU A 150 8.13 4.39 -21.97
N TRP A 151 7.73 5.55 -22.52
CA TRP A 151 6.94 5.66 -23.75
C TRP A 151 5.61 4.89 -23.66
N ASN A 152 4.79 4.93 -24.74
CA ASN A 152 3.45 4.36 -24.82
C ASN A 152 3.22 3.08 -24.00
N GLY A 153 2.08 3.03 -23.33
CA GLY A 153 1.68 1.93 -22.46
C GLY A 153 0.30 2.17 -21.86
N PHE A 154 -0.08 1.27 -20.97
CA PHE A 154 -1.36 1.27 -20.28
C PHE A 154 -1.17 1.72 -18.85
N LEU A 155 -1.92 2.73 -18.42
CA LEU A 155 -2.16 2.98 -17.00
C LEU A 155 -3.38 2.19 -16.56
N ALA A 156 -3.25 1.37 -15.52
CA ALA A 156 -4.31 0.47 -15.09
C ALA A 156 -4.45 0.44 -13.57
N LEU A 157 -5.69 0.33 -13.10
CA LEU A 157 -6.04 0.02 -11.72
C LEU A 157 -6.42 -1.46 -11.62
N LEU A 158 -5.63 -2.25 -10.89
CA LEU A 158 -5.91 -3.68 -10.71
C LEU A 158 -6.80 -3.88 -9.50
N GLY A 159 -8.10 -4.10 -9.71
CA GLY A 159 -9.10 -4.17 -8.63
C GLY A 159 -9.36 -2.80 -7.98
N GLU A 160 -10.58 -2.61 -7.48
CA GLU A 160 -11.08 -1.30 -7.02
C GLU A 160 -10.28 -0.67 -5.86
N PHE A 161 -9.61 -1.48 -5.05
CA PHE A 161 -8.75 -1.02 -3.96
C PHE A 161 -7.30 -1.49 -4.11
N GLY A 162 -6.91 -1.82 -5.33
CA GLY A 162 -5.61 -2.41 -5.60
C GLY A 162 -4.55 -1.42 -6.08
N PRO A 163 -3.49 -1.94 -6.70
CA PRO A 163 -2.38 -1.13 -7.18
C PRO A 163 -2.71 -0.44 -8.49
N TRP A 164 -2.25 0.80 -8.62
CA TRP A 164 -2.05 1.44 -9.91
C TRP A 164 -0.75 0.95 -10.55
N VAL A 165 -0.80 0.59 -11.83
CA VAL A 165 0.36 0.11 -12.61
C VAL A 165 0.44 0.80 -13.96
N TYR A 166 1.66 1.05 -14.43
CA TYR A 166 1.92 1.48 -15.80
C TYR A 166 2.72 0.39 -16.50
N VAL A 167 2.14 -0.22 -17.53
CA VAL A 167 2.67 -1.42 -18.20
C VAL A 167 2.70 -1.26 -19.73
N PRO A 168 3.71 -1.79 -20.43
CA PRO A 168 3.87 -1.54 -21.86
C PRO A 168 3.01 -2.45 -22.75
N SER A 169 2.41 -3.52 -22.19
CA SER A 169 1.65 -4.50 -22.96
C SER A 169 0.54 -5.15 -22.15
N VAL A 170 -0.45 -5.74 -22.85
CA VAL A 170 -1.52 -6.54 -22.22
C VAL A 170 -0.96 -7.79 -21.54
N ALA A 171 0.10 -8.39 -22.07
CA ALA A 171 0.73 -9.56 -21.46
C ALA A 171 1.37 -9.21 -20.10
N ASP A 172 2.04 -8.06 -20.01
CA ASP A 172 2.59 -7.56 -18.75
C ASP A 172 1.46 -7.23 -17.74
N LEU A 173 0.36 -6.65 -18.22
CA LEU A 173 -0.84 -6.39 -17.42
C LEU A 173 -1.43 -7.68 -16.84
N GLN A 174 -1.58 -8.72 -17.67
CA GLN A 174 -2.11 -10.03 -17.26
C GLN A 174 -1.20 -10.70 -16.22
N ALA A 175 0.12 -10.61 -16.41
CA ALA A 175 1.10 -11.16 -15.46
C ALA A 175 0.98 -10.50 -14.07
N LEU A 176 0.86 -9.17 -14.02
CA LEU A 176 0.65 -8.44 -12.76
C LEU A 176 -0.74 -8.75 -12.16
N SER A 177 -1.78 -8.79 -12.99
CA SER A 177 -3.14 -9.13 -12.55
C SER A 177 -3.21 -10.51 -11.89
N HIS A 178 -2.50 -11.51 -12.44
CA HIS A 178 -2.45 -12.85 -11.84
C HIS A 178 -1.79 -12.86 -10.46
N ARG A 179 -0.69 -12.11 -10.30
CA ARG A 179 0.02 -11.97 -9.02
C ARG A 179 -0.83 -11.24 -7.98
N TYR A 180 -1.47 -10.16 -8.37
CA TYR A 180 -2.38 -9.43 -7.50
C TYR A 180 -3.59 -10.28 -7.10
N ALA A 181 -4.19 -11.01 -8.05
CA ALA A 181 -5.29 -11.92 -7.74
C ALA A 181 -4.88 -13.04 -6.78
N ALA A 182 -3.63 -13.53 -6.83
CA ALA A 182 -3.11 -14.48 -5.86
C ALA A 182 -3.02 -13.88 -4.44
N LEU A 183 -2.57 -12.63 -4.32
CA LEU A 183 -2.57 -11.89 -3.05
C LEU A 183 -4.00 -11.73 -2.49
N VAL A 184 -4.94 -11.28 -3.32
CA VAL A 184 -6.35 -11.09 -2.91
C VAL A 184 -6.97 -12.41 -2.45
N ARG A 185 -6.75 -13.51 -3.18
CA ARG A 185 -7.24 -14.83 -2.79
C ARG A 185 -6.69 -15.25 -1.43
N ALA A 186 -5.37 -15.13 -1.23
CA ALA A 186 -4.75 -15.47 0.05
C ALA A 186 -5.29 -14.60 1.19
N ALA A 187 -5.40 -13.28 0.98
CA ALA A 187 -5.95 -12.34 1.97
C ALA A 187 -7.40 -12.68 2.33
N SER A 188 -8.24 -13.01 1.33
CA SER A 188 -9.67 -13.30 1.53
C SER A 188 -9.95 -14.54 2.40
N THR A 189 -8.98 -15.45 2.48
CA THR A 189 -9.04 -16.66 3.32
C THR A 189 -8.17 -16.56 4.56
N SER A 190 -7.53 -15.42 4.84
CA SER A 190 -6.65 -15.25 6.00
C SER A 190 -7.40 -14.69 7.20
N GLY A 191 -6.92 -15.01 8.41
CA GLY A 191 -7.41 -14.38 9.65
C GLY A 191 -6.98 -12.91 9.77
N GLU A 192 -7.72 -12.11 10.53
CA GLU A 192 -7.45 -10.66 10.67
C GLU A 192 -6.06 -10.37 11.22
N ASN A 193 -5.66 -11.08 12.27
CA ASN A 193 -4.35 -10.90 12.88
C ASN A 193 -3.21 -11.22 11.90
N ALA A 194 -3.37 -12.22 11.03
CA ALA A 194 -2.34 -12.59 10.06
C ALA A 194 -2.17 -11.51 8.97
N VAL A 195 -3.29 -10.97 8.46
CA VAL A 195 -3.24 -9.88 7.47
C VAL A 195 -2.69 -8.60 8.09
N LEU A 196 -3.12 -8.26 9.31
CA LEU A 196 -2.59 -7.11 10.05
C LEU A 196 -1.08 -7.26 10.25
N ALA A 197 -0.63 -8.43 10.69
CA ALA A 197 0.79 -8.69 10.91
C ALA A 197 1.61 -8.58 9.62
N ALA A 198 1.10 -9.13 8.52
CA ALA A 198 1.75 -9.05 7.21
C ALA A 198 1.82 -7.60 6.72
N ALA A 199 0.72 -6.85 6.83
CA ALA A 199 0.67 -5.44 6.46
C ALA A 199 1.64 -4.59 7.31
N TRP A 200 1.71 -4.82 8.62
CA TRP A 200 2.64 -4.13 9.50
C TRP A 200 4.10 -4.38 9.12
N GLN A 201 4.45 -5.62 8.82
CA GLN A 201 5.78 -6.00 8.35
C GLN A 201 6.13 -5.33 7.01
N LEU A 202 5.17 -5.18 6.11
CA LEU A 202 5.37 -4.53 4.81
C LEU A 202 5.45 -3.00 4.90
N GLN A 203 4.71 -2.38 5.83
CA GLN A 203 4.68 -0.92 6.01
C GLN A 203 6.06 -0.35 6.40
N GLN A 204 6.89 -1.13 7.08
CA GLN A 204 8.24 -0.69 7.46
C GLN A 204 9.23 -0.64 6.30
N LEU A 205 8.86 -1.23 5.16
CA LEU A 205 9.73 -1.34 3.99
C LEU A 205 9.41 -0.27 2.93
N GLY A 206 8.43 0.59 3.16
CA GLY A 206 8.04 1.61 2.18
C GLY A 206 7.16 2.72 2.75
N ALA A 207 7.15 3.86 2.05
CA ALA A 207 6.38 5.03 2.44
C ALA A 207 4.86 4.89 2.22
N SER A 208 4.44 3.97 1.33
CA SER A 208 3.03 3.78 0.96
C SER A 208 2.35 2.68 1.78
N PRO A 209 1.04 2.80 2.05
CA PRO A 209 0.26 1.71 2.63
C PRO A 209 0.42 0.41 1.81
N PRO A 210 0.64 -0.74 2.47
CA PRO A 210 0.64 -2.06 1.82
C PRO A 210 -0.68 -2.35 1.11
N LEU A 211 -0.64 -3.14 0.04
CA LEU A 211 -1.85 -3.58 -0.66
C LEU A 211 -2.76 -4.39 0.25
N LEU A 212 -2.20 -5.22 1.13
CA LEU A 212 -2.95 -5.95 2.14
C LEU A 212 -3.77 -5.03 3.05
N ALA A 213 -3.25 -3.86 3.42
CA ALA A 213 -4.01 -2.89 4.19
C ALA A 213 -5.17 -2.33 3.35
N ARG A 214 -4.92 -1.94 2.10
CA ARG A 214 -5.96 -1.36 1.22
C ARG A 214 -7.14 -2.30 1.00
N LEU A 215 -6.92 -3.61 0.91
CA LEU A 215 -7.99 -4.59 0.79
C LEU A 215 -8.95 -4.57 1.99
N GLU A 216 -8.47 -4.22 3.18
CA GLU A 216 -9.28 -4.15 4.39
C GLU A 216 -10.23 -2.97 4.43
N VAL A 217 -10.21 -2.05 3.46
CA VAL A 217 -11.32 -1.11 3.25
C VAL A 217 -12.62 -1.87 2.93
N SER A 218 -12.52 -3.06 2.35
CA SER A 218 -13.65 -3.88 1.91
C SER A 218 -13.92 -5.11 2.78
N ASP A 219 -15.16 -5.59 2.75
CA ASP A 219 -15.62 -6.81 3.45
C ASP A 219 -15.29 -8.14 2.73
N HIS A 220 -14.16 -8.19 2.03
CA HIS A 220 -13.80 -9.25 1.10
C HIS A 220 -13.51 -10.64 1.69
N ARG A 221 -13.43 -10.76 3.02
CA ARG A 221 -13.09 -12.01 3.70
C ARG A 221 -14.27 -12.98 3.65
N ARG A 222 -14.02 -14.24 3.30
CA ARG A 222 -15.07 -15.25 3.14
C ARG A 222 -15.12 -16.22 4.31
N GLU A 223 -14.00 -16.84 4.65
CA GLU A 223 -13.84 -17.74 5.81
C GLU A 223 -12.35 -17.85 6.15
N ALA A 224 -11.98 -17.65 7.41
CA ALA A 224 -10.59 -17.69 7.81
C ALA A 224 -10.07 -19.13 7.83
N ARG A 225 -9.16 -19.44 6.91
CA ARG A 225 -8.25 -20.58 6.96
C ARG A 225 -6.93 -20.11 7.55
N HIS A 226 -6.14 -21.03 8.10
CA HIS A 226 -4.79 -20.71 8.57
C HIS A 226 -3.88 -20.48 7.36
N GLN A 227 -3.78 -19.22 6.94
CA GLN A 227 -2.72 -18.77 6.06
C GLN A 227 -1.62 -18.15 6.91
N GLU A 228 -0.36 -18.47 6.58
CA GLU A 228 0.78 -17.91 7.27
C GLU A 228 1.04 -16.46 6.87
N THR A 229 1.36 -15.61 7.84
CA THR A 229 1.80 -14.23 7.65
C THR A 229 2.94 -14.12 6.61
N SER A 230 3.88 -15.06 6.65
CA SER A 230 5.02 -15.17 5.73
C SER A 230 4.60 -15.21 4.26
N GLU A 231 3.54 -15.96 3.95
CA GLU A 231 3.03 -16.14 2.60
C GLU A 231 2.39 -14.85 2.06
N LEU A 232 1.61 -14.15 2.89
CA LEU A 232 1.02 -12.86 2.52
C LEU A 232 2.10 -11.81 2.20
N VAL A 233 3.14 -11.73 3.03
CA VAL A 233 4.30 -10.85 2.79
C VAL A 233 5.02 -11.24 1.50
N ARG A 234 5.23 -12.54 1.27
CA ARG A 234 5.89 -13.05 0.06
C ARG A 234 5.10 -12.70 -1.21
N LEU A 235 3.77 -12.86 -1.18
CA LEU A 235 2.90 -12.57 -2.33
C LEU A 235 2.91 -11.08 -2.69
N GLU A 236 2.76 -10.18 -1.71
CA GLU A 236 2.80 -8.73 -2.00
C GLU A 236 4.18 -8.29 -2.50
N ARG A 237 5.28 -8.80 -1.89
CA ARG A 237 6.63 -8.54 -2.40
C ARG A 237 6.81 -9.04 -3.83
N ALA A 238 6.37 -10.25 -4.12
CA ALA A 238 6.47 -10.83 -5.45
C ALA A 238 5.70 -10.02 -6.51
N PHE A 239 4.58 -9.39 -6.13
CA PHE A 239 3.88 -8.45 -7.00
C PHE A 239 4.73 -7.22 -7.30
N TRP A 240 5.21 -6.53 -6.26
CA TRP A 240 5.96 -5.29 -6.44
C TRP A 240 7.31 -5.48 -7.13
N THR A 241 8.03 -6.56 -6.82
CA THR A 241 9.27 -6.93 -7.50
C THR A 241 9.03 -7.19 -9.00
N ALA A 242 7.93 -7.85 -9.37
CA ALA A 242 7.60 -8.06 -10.78
C ALA A 242 7.29 -6.74 -11.49
N ALA A 243 6.56 -5.84 -10.84
CA ALA A 243 6.23 -4.53 -11.40
C ALA A 243 7.47 -3.63 -11.57
N GLU A 244 8.40 -3.64 -10.60
CA GLU A 244 9.70 -2.95 -10.69
C GLU A 244 10.58 -3.50 -11.80
N GLN A 245 10.63 -4.83 -11.95
CA GLN A 245 11.36 -5.49 -13.04
C GLN A 245 10.80 -5.08 -14.42
N GLN A 246 9.47 -5.03 -14.56
CA GLN A 246 8.83 -4.57 -15.80
C GLN A 246 9.18 -3.10 -16.11
N ALA A 247 9.07 -2.20 -15.12
CA ALA A 247 9.40 -0.78 -15.30
C ALA A 247 10.89 -0.58 -15.64
N SER A 248 11.79 -1.31 -14.95
CA SER A 248 13.25 -1.23 -15.18
C SER A 248 13.63 -1.72 -16.57
N ARG A 249 13.09 -2.88 -16.98
CA ARG A 249 13.29 -3.42 -18.33
C ARG A 249 12.84 -2.42 -19.38
N ARG A 250 11.66 -1.82 -19.19
CA ARG A 250 11.10 -0.86 -20.14
C ARG A 250 11.94 0.41 -20.27
N ARG A 251 12.40 0.96 -19.15
CA ARG A 251 13.33 2.10 -19.13
C ARG A 251 14.60 1.77 -19.91
N ASN A 252 15.20 0.61 -19.67
CA ASN A 252 16.44 0.19 -20.32
C ASN A 252 16.26 0.03 -21.83
N GLU A 253 15.17 -0.61 -22.28
CA GLU A 253 14.81 -0.70 -23.70
C GLU A 253 14.68 0.67 -24.34
N ARG A 254 14.08 1.65 -23.64
CA ARG A 254 13.92 3.01 -24.18
C ARG A 254 15.25 3.76 -24.25
N ALA A 255 16.09 3.63 -23.23
CA ALA A 255 17.42 4.21 -23.22
C ALA A 255 18.28 3.68 -24.38
N ALA A 256 18.26 2.36 -24.61
CA ALA A 256 18.98 1.72 -25.71
C ALA A 256 18.52 2.15 -27.12
N ARG A 257 17.28 2.62 -27.26
CA ARG A 257 16.75 3.17 -28.54
C ARG A 257 17.06 4.65 -28.75
N ARG A 258 17.62 5.35 -27.76
CA ARG A 258 17.94 6.79 -27.83
C ARG A 258 19.45 7.06 -27.92
N GLY A 259 20.28 6.12 -27.46
CA GLY A 259 21.73 6.13 -27.70
C GLY A 259 22.05 5.51 -29.05
#